data_AF-A0A7K0ZTJ3-F1
#
_entry.id   AF-A0A7K0ZTJ3-F1
#
_cell.length_a   1.000
_cell.length_b   1.000
_cell.length_c   1.000
_cell.angle_alpha   90.00
_cell.angle_beta   90.00
_cell.angle_gamma   90.00
#
_symmetry.space_group_name_H-M   'P 1'
#
loop_
_entity.id
_entity.type
_entity.pdbx_description
1 polymer ?
#
loop_
_entity_poly.entity_id
_entity_poly.type
_entity_poly.pdbx_seq_one_letter_code
_entity_poly.pdbx_strand_id
1 'polypeptide(L)'
;MFPTPAAGGPTTRGAKGSGKGFQIGRGYSRVRKFPEALGEYPVSVLAEEIATPGEGQIKAMITAGGNPVLSTPNTLALEDAMKSLEFMISVDIYLNETTRYADVILPPPSHLERSHFDLVFTGFSIRNVANYSEPVFERDPSQPDEWEIFLKIAGIAQGMGAGVDPAVVDDFTLDAFIGSIMKDSSSPTNGLTAEQVREQLDATGARGADRMLDLMLRTGPYGDGFGENANGISLQHMKQHPHGIDFGPLEPRLPEMLRTVSGKVELAPPALLADLPRLEQSMHEVDDEQLVLVGRRHLRSNNSWMHNIEVLVKGKPRCTLQIHPNDAARVGVKEGEQARITSRVGHVDAVVEYTFDIRERVVSLPHGWGHDMSGTQMNVAAQRAGVNSNVLTDHNEMDPLSGNSVMNGIPVTVSALV
;
A
#
# COMPACT_ATOMS: atom_id res chain seq x y z
N MET A 1 10.05 -8.71 22.42
CA MET A 1 8.97 -7.81 22.88
C MET A 1 8.12 -7.49 21.66
N PHE A 2 6.80 -7.50 21.77
CA PHE A 2 5.92 -7.28 20.60
C PHE A 2 4.80 -6.29 20.94
N PRO A 3 4.31 -5.50 19.97
CA PRO A 3 3.16 -4.61 20.15
C PRO A 3 1.88 -5.36 20.45
N THR A 4 1.00 -4.73 21.22
CA THR A 4 -0.38 -5.14 21.49
C THR A 4 -1.29 -4.04 20.93
N PRO A 5 -1.71 -4.12 19.65
CA PRO A 5 -2.54 -3.08 19.05
C PRO A 5 -3.89 -2.94 19.77
N ALA A 6 -4.30 -1.70 20.04
CA ALA A 6 -5.49 -1.42 20.84
C ALA A 6 -6.81 -1.82 20.17
N ALA A 7 -6.88 -1.74 18.84
CA ALA A 7 -8.01 -2.22 18.04
C ALA A 7 -7.99 -3.76 17.81
N GLY A 8 -7.02 -4.45 18.42
CA GLY A 8 -6.82 -5.88 18.28
C GLY A 8 -6.30 -6.31 16.91
N GLY A 9 -6.17 -7.63 16.72
CA GLY A 9 -5.75 -8.25 15.47
C GLY A 9 -5.54 -9.75 15.61
N PRO A 10 -5.03 -10.43 14.56
CA PRO A 10 -4.82 -11.88 14.57
C PRO A 10 -3.90 -12.37 15.69
N THR A 11 -3.03 -11.52 16.24
CA THR A 11 -2.09 -11.85 17.32
C THR A 11 -2.61 -11.50 18.70
N THR A 12 -3.78 -10.88 18.84
CA THR A 12 -4.36 -10.50 20.14
C THR A 12 -5.64 -11.28 20.48
N ARG A 13 -6.08 -12.16 19.57
CA ARG A 13 -7.27 -13.01 19.71
C ARG A 13 -6.93 -14.46 19.40
N GLY A 14 -7.78 -15.37 19.86
CA GLY A 14 -7.64 -16.80 19.63
C GLY A 14 -6.51 -17.47 20.42
N ALA A 15 -6.27 -18.75 20.13
CA ALA A 15 -5.31 -19.56 20.86
C ALA A 15 -3.85 -19.06 20.69
N LYS A 16 -3.10 -19.01 21.79
CA LYS A 16 -1.69 -18.64 21.80
C LYS A 16 -0.85 -19.71 21.09
N GLY A 17 0.14 -19.29 20.29
CA GLY A 17 1.08 -20.22 19.65
C GLY A 17 0.45 -21.17 18.63
N SER A 18 -0.69 -20.79 18.05
CA SER A 18 -1.38 -21.59 17.03
C SER A 18 -1.70 -20.72 15.83
N GLY A 19 -1.55 -21.27 14.63
CA GLY A 19 -1.93 -20.62 13.39
C GLY A 19 -1.81 -21.56 12.20
N LYS A 20 -2.33 -21.11 11.05
CA LYS A 20 -2.31 -21.89 9.79
C LYS A 20 -0.95 -21.85 9.09
N GLY A 21 0.01 -21.08 9.60
CA GLY A 21 1.26 -20.77 8.91
C GLY A 21 1.06 -19.83 7.72
N PHE A 22 2.18 -19.36 7.19
CA PHE A 22 2.22 -18.65 5.91
C PHE A 22 2.15 -19.67 4.77
N GLN A 23 1.32 -19.40 3.77
CA GLN A 23 1.16 -20.23 2.59
C GLN A 23 1.04 -19.32 1.37
N ILE A 24 1.69 -19.72 0.29
CA ILE A 24 1.61 -19.09 -1.04
C ILE A 24 0.97 -20.07 -2.03
N GLY A 25 0.49 -19.55 -3.16
CA GLY A 25 -0.01 -20.37 -4.26
C GLY A 25 -1.38 -20.99 -3.99
N ARG A 26 -2.26 -20.33 -3.21
CA ARG A 26 -3.68 -20.75 -3.13
C ARG A 26 -4.41 -20.46 -4.43
N GLY A 27 -3.90 -19.50 -5.19
CA GLY A 27 -4.21 -19.26 -6.59
C GLY A 27 -2.93 -18.87 -7.34
N TYR A 28 -3.05 -18.74 -8.66
CA TYR A 28 -1.96 -18.36 -9.54
C TYR A 28 -2.42 -17.27 -10.51
N SER A 29 -1.51 -16.36 -10.88
CA SER A 29 -1.76 -15.46 -12.00
C SER A 29 -2.08 -16.29 -13.25
N ARG A 30 -2.88 -15.75 -14.17
CA ARG A 30 -3.40 -16.51 -15.29
C ARG A 30 -2.34 -16.78 -16.34
N VAL A 31 -1.51 -15.77 -16.66
CA VAL A 31 -0.58 -15.81 -17.80
C VAL A 31 0.70 -16.54 -17.41
N ARG A 32 1.51 -15.97 -16.51
CA ARG A 32 2.80 -16.55 -16.10
C ARG A 32 2.73 -17.53 -14.92
N LYS A 33 1.55 -17.77 -14.35
CA LYS A 33 1.35 -18.71 -13.23
C LYS A 33 2.19 -18.37 -11.98
N PHE A 34 2.32 -17.09 -11.65
CA PHE A 34 2.94 -16.69 -10.39
C PHE A 34 2.00 -16.99 -9.21
N PRO A 35 2.52 -17.53 -8.08
CA PRO A 35 1.69 -17.82 -6.92
C PRO A 35 1.16 -16.53 -6.29
N GLU A 36 -0.06 -16.59 -5.79
CA GLU A 36 -0.60 -15.58 -4.86
C GLU A 36 0.16 -15.63 -3.53
N ALA A 37 0.34 -14.46 -2.91
CA ALA A 37 0.83 -14.31 -1.54
C ALA A 37 -0.03 -13.31 -0.76
N LEU A 38 -0.50 -13.69 0.43
CA LEU A 38 -1.35 -12.87 1.33
C LEU A 38 -2.66 -12.33 0.73
N GLY A 39 -3.22 -13.00 -0.26
CA GLY A 39 -4.41 -12.64 -1.02
C GLY A 39 -4.10 -11.78 -2.25
N GLU A 40 -2.83 -11.52 -2.54
CA GLU A 40 -2.40 -10.57 -3.57
C GLU A 40 -1.59 -11.26 -4.68
N TYR A 41 -1.66 -10.68 -5.88
CA TYR A 41 -0.89 -11.12 -7.04
C TYR A 41 0.20 -10.09 -7.37
N PRO A 42 1.35 -10.52 -7.94
CA PRO A 42 2.44 -9.62 -8.30
C PRO A 42 1.97 -8.53 -9.25
N VAL A 43 2.20 -7.26 -8.92
CA VAL A 43 1.79 -6.16 -9.80
C VAL A 43 2.55 -6.16 -11.15
N SER A 44 3.75 -6.76 -11.19
CA SER A 44 4.52 -6.95 -12.43
C SER A 44 3.80 -7.81 -13.48
N VAL A 45 2.79 -8.61 -13.12
CA VAL A 45 1.98 -9.38 -14.09
C VAL A 45 0.75 -8.61 -14.56
N LEU A 46 0.43 -7.45 -14.00
CA LEU A 46 -0.84 -6.77 -14.27
C LEU A 46 -1.06 -6.43 -15.75
N ALA A 47 -0.01 -5.96 -16.44
CA ALA A 47 -0.09 -5.59 -17.85
C ALA A 47 -0.50 -6.77 -18.75
N GLU A 48 0.12 -7.94 -18.56
CA GLU A 48 -0.20 -9.16 -19.33
C GLU A 48 -1.55 -9.75 -18.95
N GLU A 49 -1.97 -9.62 -17.69
CA GLU A 49 -3.26 -10.08 -17.20
C GLU A 49 -4.42 -9.31 -17.83
N ILE A 50 -4.21 -8.02 -18.12
CA ILE A 50 -5.13 -7.17 -18.88
C ILE A 50 -5.05 -7.50 -20.38
N ALA A 51 -3.84 -7.50 -20.96
CA ALA A 51 -3.65 -7.53 -22.42
C ALA A 51 -3.92 -8.90 -23.06
N THR A 52 -3.74 -10.01 -22.34
CA THR A 52 -3.84 -11.36 -22.92
C THR A 52 -5.29 -11.84 -22.98
N PRO A 53 -5.90 -12.10 -24.16
CA PRO A 53 -7.28 -12.59 -24.23
C PRO A 53 -7.47 -13.97 -23.58
N GLY A 54 -8.68 -14.25 -23.10
CA GLY A 54 -9.07 -15.57 -22.60
C GLY A 54 -9.94 -15.54 -21.36
N GLU A 55 -10.32 -16.73 -20.88
CA GLU A 55 -11.05 -16.87 -19.62
C GLU A 55 -10.25 -16.26 -18.46
N GLY A 56 -10.89 -15.40 -17.65
CA GLY A 56 -10.23 -14.71 -16.53
C GLY A 56 -9.39 -13.50 -16.91
N GLN A 57 -9.43 -13.03 -18.17
CA GLN A 57 -8.80 -11.75 -18.57
C GLN A 57 -9.34 -10.59 -17.73
N ILE A 58 -8.46 -9.72 -17.26
CA ILE A 58 -8.85 -8.50 -16.55
C ILE A 58 -9.42 -7.52 -17.56
N LYS A 59 -10.74 -7.30 -17.49
CA LYS A 59 -11.48 -6.36 -18.32
C LYS A 59 -11.88 -5.09 -17.58
N ALA A 60 -11.94 -5.15 -16.25
CA ALA A 60 -12.30 -4.02 -15.42
C ALA A 60 -11.35 -3.86 -14.25
N MET A 61 -11.10 -2.61 -13.84
CA MET A 61 -10.21 -2.28 -12.73
C MET A 61 -10.85 -1.24 -11.81
N ILE A 62 -10.66 -1.41 -10.50
CA ILE A 62 -10.97 -0.38 -9.50
C ILE A 62 -9.65 0.04 -8.88
N THR A 63 -9.39 1.35 -8.84
CA THR A 63 -8.23 1.94 -8.16
C THR A 63 -8.68 2.81 -7.00
N ALA A 64 -7.92 2.81 -5.91
CA ALA A 64 -8.16 3.62 -4.73
C ALA A 64 -6.87 4.30 -4.30
N GLY A 65 -6.81 5.64 -4.41
CA GLY A 65 -5.63 6.45 -4.06
C GLY A 65 -4.32 5.99 -4.73
N GLY A 66 -4.42 5.34 -5.89
CA GLY A 66 -3.33 4.60 -6.50
C GLY A 66 -2.94 5.17 -7.86
N ASN A 67 -1.65 5.05 -8.19
CA ASN A 67 -1.13 5.45 -9.48
C ASN A 67 -0.21 4.37 -10.08
N PRO A 68 -0.73 3.16 -10.37
CA PRO A 68 0.04 2.05 -10.90
C PRO A 68 0.73 2.37 -12.23
N VAL A 69 0.14 3.18 -13.11
CA VAL A 69 0.81 3.63 -14.35
C VAL A 69 2.18 4.22 -14.01
N LEU A 70 2.33 5.07 -13.00
CA LEU A 70 3.68 5.53 -12.61
C LEU A 70 4.45 4.59 -11.70
N SER A 71 3.77 3.77 -10.90
CA SER A 71 4.37 3.13 -9.73
C SER A 71 4.75 1.66 -9.93
N THR A 72 4.41 1.05 -11.07
CA THR A 72 4.71 -0.36 -11.35
C THR A 72 5.90 -0.55 -12.30
N PRO A 73 6.62 -1.68 -12.22
CA PRO A 73 7.62 -2.05 -13.20
C PRO A 73 7.08 -2.04 -14.63
N ASN A 74 7.96 -1.74 -15.59
CA ASN A 74 7.64 -1.63 -17.01
C ASN A 74 6.35 -0.83 -17.27
N THR A 75 6.33 0.39 -16.74
CA THR A 75 5.19 1.33 -16.84
C THR A 75 4.64 1.45 -18.27
N LEU A 76 5.50 1.43 -19.29
CA LEU A 76 5.07 1.55 -20.69
C LEU A 76 4.16 0.40 -21.13
N ALA A 77 4.46 -0.83 -20.71
CA ALA A 77 3.62 -1.98 -21.00
C ALA A 77 2.27 -1.91 -20.26
N LEU A 78 2.29 -1.46 -19.00
CA LEU A 78 1.04 -1.27 -18.26
C LEU A 78 0.20 -0.15 -18.86
N GLU A 79 0.80 0.99 -19.20
CA GLU A 79 0.12 2.11 -19.85
C GLU A 79 -0.58 1.67 -21.13
N ASP A 80 0.07 0.85 -21.95
CA ASP A 80 -0.57 0.33 -23.16
C ASP A 80 -1.73 -0.62 -22.85
N ALA A 81 -1.54 -1.53 -21.88
CA ALA A 81 -2.58 -2.45 -21.44
C ALA A 81 -3.82 -1.72 -20.89
N MET A 82 -3.64 -0.62 -20.16
CA MET A 82 -4.72 0.20 -19.60
C MET A 82 -5.73 0.66 -20.68
N LYS A 83 -5.28 0.91 -21.91
CA LYS A 83 -6.14 1.32 -23.03
C LYS A 83 -7.13 0.24 -23.48
N SER A 84 -6.89 -1.01 -23.10
CA SER A 84 -7.71 -2.17 -23.47
C SER A 84 -8.73 -2.57 -22.39
N LEU A 85 -8.73 -1.90 -21.23
CA LEU A 85 -9.78 -2.09 -20.23
C LEU A 85 -11.13 -1.69 -20.81
N GLU A 86 -12.16 -2.49 -20.52
CA GLU A 86 -13.54 -2.22 -20.90
C GLU A 86 -14.23 -1.28 -19.91
N PHE A 87 -13.76 -1.25 -18.66
CA PHE A 87 -14.31 -0.38 -17.63
C PHE A 87 -13.32 -0.11 -16.49
N MET A 88 -13.24 1.13 -16.02
CA MET A 88 -12.42 1.47 -14.87
C MET A 88 -13.09 2.49 -13.94
N ILE A 89 -13.03 2.20 -12.63
CA ILE A 89 -13.39 3.14 -11.56
C ILE A 89 -12.11 3.62 -10.88
N SER A 90 -12.01 4.93 -10.63
CA SER A 90 -10.97 5.50 -9.79
C SER A 90 -11.56 6.27 -8.62
N VAL A 91 -11.24 5.82 -7.41
CA VAL A 91 -11.54 6.51 -6.15
C VAL A 91 -10.28 7.30 -5.76
N ASP A 92 -10.18 8.53 -6.23
CA ASP A 92 -8.99 9.36 -6.06
C ASP A 92 -9.34 10.85 -6.03
N ILE A 93 -8.57 11.62 -5.27
CA ILE A 93 -8.67 13.09 -5.21
C ILE A 93 -7.94 13.76 -6.39
N TYR A 94 -7.06 13.04 -7.08
CA TYR A 94 -6.31 13.52 -8.23
C TYR A 94 -6.75 12.87 -9.54
N LEU A 95 -6.78 13.66 -10.61
CA LEU A 95 -6.73 13.13 -11.98
C LEU A 95 -5.26 12.88 -12.36
N ASN A 96 -4.72 11.74 -11.90
CA ASN A 96 -3.34 11.32 -12.15
C ASN A 96 -3.19 10.46 -13.43
N GLU A 97 -1.98 9.98 -13.69
CA GLU A 97 -1.59 9.20 -14.88
C GLU A 97 -2.38 7.89 -15.03
N THR A 98 -2.85 7.32 -13.92
CA THR A 98 -3.75 6.17 -13.91
C THR A 98 -5.21 6.60 -14.03
N THR A 99 -5.64 7.59 -13.24
CA THR A 99 -7.04 8.05 -13.17
C THR A 99 -7.57 8.53 -14.52
N ARG A 100 -6.71 9.05 -15.41
CA ARG A 100 -7.09 9.46 -16.78
C ARG A 100 -7.70 8.34 -17.64
N TYR A 101 -7.50 7.08 -17.28
CA TYR A 101 -8.08 5.91 -17.96
C TYR A 101 -9.45 5.51 -17.40
N ALA A 102 -9.92 6.14 -16.32
CA ALA A 102 -11.17 5.79 -15.67
C ALA A 102 -12.39 6.29 -16.44
N ASP A 103 -13.41 5.42 -16.55
CA ASP A 103 -14.74 5.79 -17.02
C ASP A 103 -15.53 6.52 -15.93
N VAL A 104 -15.25 6.20 -14.67
CA VAL A 104 -15.90 6.82 -13.50
C VAL A 104 -14.84 7.24 -12.49
N ILE A 105 -14.86 8.51 -12.12
CA ILE A 105 -13.99 9.08 -11.08
C ILE A 105 -14.88 9.47 -9.90
N LEU A 106 -14.55 8.96 -8.71
CA LEU A 106 -15.29 9.18 -7.47
C LEU A 106 -14.34 9.79 -6.43
N PRO A 107 -14.32 11.13 -6.28
CA PRO A 107 -13.39 11.78 -5.36
C PRO A 107 -13.83 11.59 -3.90
N PRO A 108 -13.02 10.92 -3.06
CA PRO A 108 -13.28 10.86 -1.63
C PRO A 108 -13.03 12.23 -0.97
N PRO A 109 -13.49 12.46 0.27
CA PRO A 109 -13.13 13.65 1.03
C PRO A 109 -11.61 13.72 1.27
N SER A 110 -11.10 14.92 1.54
CA SER A 110 -9.71 15.13 1.92
C SER A 110 -9.38 14.35 3.20
N HIS A 111 -8.09 14.01 3.39
CA HIS A 111 -7.61 13.44 4.64
C HIS A 111 -7.82 14.36 5.85
N LEU A 112 -8.04 15.65 5.62
CA LEU A 112 -8.33 16.63 6.67
C LEU A 112 -9.83 16.73 6.98
N GLU A 113 -10.70 16.12 6.17
CA GLU A 113 -12.17 16.13 6.31
C GLU A 113 -12.71 14.80 6.84
N ARG A 114 -11.84 13.87 7.20
CA ARG A 114 -12.16 12.53 7.70
C ARG A 114 -11.39 12.20 8.96
N SER A 115 -11.94 11.30 9.77
CA SER A 115 -11.25 10.74 10.93
C SER A 115 -10.11 9.81 10.50
N HIS A 116 -9.16 9.57 11.41
CA HIS A 116 -8.08 8.62 11.16
C HIS A 116 -7.67 7.86 12.42
N PHE A 117 -7.45 6.55 12.25
CA PHE A 117 -6.84 5.67 13.24
C PHE A 117 -5.90 4.69 12.53
N ASP A 118 -4.68 4.55 13.04
CA ASP A 118 -3.68 3.66 12.44
C ASP A 118 -3.87 2.21 12.92
N LEU A 119 -4.38 1.36 12.03
CA LEU A 119 -4.58 -0.07 12.30
C LEU A 119 -3.33 -0.93 11.99
N VAL A 120 -2.48 -0.48 11.06
CA VAL A 120 -1.41 -1.32 10.52
C VAL A 120 -0.08 -1.04 11.22
N PHE A 121 0.34 0.23 11.32
CA PHE A 121 1.65 0.54 11.88
C PHE A 121 1.72 0.43 13.40
N THR A 122 0.58 0.39 14.10
CA THR A 122 0.51 -0.01 15.51
C THR A 122 1.00 -1.45 15.75
N GLY A 123 1.01 -2.31 14.73
CA GLY A 123 1.64 -3.64 14.79
C GLY A 123 3.17 -3.62 14.76
N PHE A 124 3.78 -2.49 14.39
CA PHE A 124 5.24 -2.29 14.29
C PHE A 124 5.77 -1.23 15.27
N SER A 125 4.93 -0.74 16.17
CA SER A 125 5.29 0.32 17.11
C SER A 125 6.34 -0.15 18.13
N ILE A 126 7.07 0.81 18.72
CA ILE A 126 8.03 0.54 19.80
C ILE A 126 7.41 0.69 21.21
N ARG A 127 6.13 1.06 21.28
CA ARG A 127 5.31 1.21 22.49
C ARG A 127 3.86 0.89 22.15
N ASN A 128 3.08 0.46 23.13
CA ASN A 128 1.66 0.23 22.93
C ASN A 128 0.94 1.57 22.97
N VAL A 129 0.48 2.05 21.83
CA VAL A 129 -0.17 3.36 21.70
C VAL A 129 -1.45 3.26 20.88
N ALA A 130 -2.37 4.19 21.12
CA ALA A 130 -3.52 4.41 20.26
C ALA A 130 -3.75 5.91 20.07
N ASN A 131 -4.01 6.31 18.83
CA ASN A 131 -4.25 7.70 18.45
C ASN A 131 -5.43 7.73 17.48
N TYR A 132 -6.47 8.46 17.86
CA TYR A 132 -7.58 8.80 16.98
C TYR A 132 -7.52 10.29 16.67
N SER A 133 -7.55 10.63 15.39
CA SER A 133 -7.59 12.01 14.92
C SER A 133 -8.99 12.30 14.38
N GLU A 134 -9.63 13.33 14.94
CA GLU A 134 -10.88 13.87 14.38
C GLU A 134 -10.62 14.64 13.07
N PRO A 135 -11.64 14.79 12.20
CA PRO A 135 -11.58 15.70 11.06
C PRO A 135 -11.16 17.11 11.50
N VAL A 136 -10.25 17.72 10.74
CA VAL A 136 -9.83 19.11 10.96
C VAL A 136 -10.82 20.09 10.32
N PHE A 137 -11.41 19.69 9.19
CA PHE A 137 -12.41 20.45 8.46
C PHE A 137 -13.74 19.69 8.41
N GLU A 138 -14.84 20.44 8.38
CA GLU A 138 -16.16 19.87 8.14
C GLU A 138 -16.28 19.42 6.68
N ARG A 139 -16.75 18.19 6.47
CA ARG A 139 -17.09 17.66 5.15
C ARG A 139 -18.39 18.30 4.65
N ASP A 140 -18.47 18.61 3.36
CA ASP A 140 -19.73 18.95 2.70
C ASP A 140 -20.72 17.77 2.83
N PRO A 141 -21.89 17.94 3.47
CA PRO A 141 -22.85 16.84 3.66
C PRO A 141 -23.37 16.22 2.36
N SER A 142 -23.25 16.91 1.21
CA SER A 142 -23.61 16.38 -0.10
C SER A 142 -22.53 15.50 -0.72
N GLN A 143 -21.28 15.60 -0.23
CA GLN A 143 -20.18 14.76 -0.67
C GLN A 143 -20.19 13.43 0.10
N PRO A 144 -20.21 12.27 -0.57
CA PRO A 144 -20.10 10.98 0.10
C PRO A 144 -18.72 10.79 0.74
N ASP A 145 -18.67 10.06 1.83
CA ASP A 145 -17.45 9.65 2.51
C ASP A 145 -16.78 8.53 1.71
N GLU A 146 -15.50 8.29 1.97
CA GLU A 146 -14.75 7.24 1.28
C GLU A 146 -15.37 5.86 1.52
N TRP A 147 -15.80 5.56 2.75
CA TRP A 147 -16.47 4.30 3.06
C TRP A 147 -17.84 4.18 2.37
N GLU A 148 -18.58 5.27 2.22
CA GLU A 148 -19.88 5.28 1.50
C GLU A 148 -19.69 4.94 0.03
N ILE A 149 -18.63 5.47 -0.60
CA ILE A 149 -18.25 5.16 -1.98
C ILE A 149 -17.96 3.65 -2.13
N PHE A 150 -17.10 3.08 -1.29
CA PHE A 150 -16.74 1.66 -1.38
C PHE A 150 -17.93 0.73 -1.13
N LEU A 151 -18.75 1.03 -0.13
CA LEU A 151 -19.93 0.21 0.17
C LEU A 151 -20.99 0.30 -0.93
N LYS A 152 -21.14 1.45 -1.58
CA LYS A 152 -22.00 1.57 -2.76
C LYS A 152 -21.51 0.71 -3.92
N ILE A 153 -20.21 0.77 -4.22
CA ILE A 153 -19.59 -0.07 -5.27
C ILE A 153 -19.80 -1.55 -4.93
N ALA A 154 -19.57 -1.94 -3.67
CA ALA A 154 -19.76 -3.32 -3.22
C ALA A 154 -21.22 -3.78 -3.37
N GLY A 155 -22.20 -2.95 -2.96
CA GLY A 155 -23.63 -3.27 -3.11
C GLY A 155 -24.05 -3.41 -4.58
N ILE A 156 -23.54 -2.55 -5.47
CA ILE A 156 -23.76 -2.66 -6.92
C ILE A 156 -23.18 -3.96 -7.47
N ALA A 157 -21.93 -4.27 -7.12
CA ALA A 157 -21.25 -5.49 -7.55
C ALA A 157 -21.95 -6.78 -7.07
N GLN A 158 -22.62 -6.72 -5.92
CA GLN A 158 -23.45 -7.82 -5.39
C GLN A 158 -24.86 -7.89 -6.01
N GLY A 159 -25.19 -7.02 -6.96
CA GLY A 159 -26.47 -7.04 -7.67
C GLY A 159 -27.63 -6.33 -6.95
N MET A 160 -27.35 -5.49 -5.95
CA MET A 160 -28.38 -4.72 -5.22
C MET A 160 -28.89 -3.50 -5.99
N GLY A 161 -28.31 -3.22 -7.17
CA GLY A 161 -28.68 -2.11 -8.04
C GLY A 161 -28.00 -0.78 -7.68
N ALA A 162 -27.98 0.16 -8.63
CA ALA A 162 -27.30 1.46 -8.49
C ALA A 162 -27.90 2.38 -7.42
N GLY A 163 -29.16 2.14 -7.03
CA GLY A 163 -29.88 2.89 -5.99
C GLY A 163 -29.65 2.37 -4.58
N VAL A 164 -28.78 1.38 -4.37
CA VAL A 164 -28.49 0.84 -3.03
C VAL A 164 -27.99 1.95 -2.11
N ASP A 165 -28.57 2.00 -0.92
CA ASP A 165 -28.10 2.85 0.17
C ASP A 165 -26.88 2.18 0.82
N PRO A 166 -25.70 2.83 0.86
CA PRO A 166 -24.50 2.31 1.52
C PRO A 166 -24.73 1.88 2.97
N ALA A 167 -25.68 2.52 3.67
CA ALA A 167 -26.06 2.19 5.04
C ALA A 167 -26.50 0.72 5.19
N VAL A 168 -27.14 0.13 4.17
CA VAL A 168 -27.58 -1.27 4.20
C VAL A 168 -26.39 -2.23 4.22
N VAL A 169 -25.36 -1.94 3.42
CA VAL A 169 -24.14 -2.75 3.35
C VAL A 169 -23.27 -2.56 4.59
N ASP A 170 -23.25 -1.33 5.14
CA ASP A 170 -22.59 -0.97 6.41
C ASP A 170 -23.18 -1.80 7.55
N ASP A 171 -24.51 -1.82 7.68
CA ASP A 171 -25.22 -2.58 8.71
C ASP A 171 -24.99 -4.09 8.58
N PHE A 172 -25.09 -4.64 7.36
CA PHE A 172 -24.80 -6.05 7.12
C PHE A 172 -23.36 -6.43 7.50
N THR A 173 -22.40 -5.57 7.16
CA THR A 173 -20.98 -5.78 7.46
C THR A 173 -20.74 -5.72 8.96
N LEU A 174 -21.33 -4.75 9.66
CA LEU A 174 -21.24 -4.66 11.11
C LEU A 174 -21.80 -5.92 11.78
N ASP A 175 -22.97 -6.40 11.36
CA ASP A 175 -23.61 -7.59 11.94
C ASP A 175 -22.76 -8.85 11.72
N ALA A 176 -22.11 -8.97 10.56
CA ALA A 176 -21.16 -10.05 10.29
C ALA A 176 -19.94 -10.01 11.23
N PHE A 177 -19.41 -8.81 11.50
CA PHE A 177 -18.29 -8.62 12.43
C PHE A 177 -18.69 -8.89 13.87
N ILE A 178 -19.83 -8.36 14.34
CA ILE A 178 -20.38 -8.67 15.67
C ILE A 178 -20.55 -10.19 15.80
N GLY A 179 -21.18 -10.83 14.82
CA GLY A 179 -21.38 -12.28 14.82
C GLY A 179 -20.08 -13.08 14.85
N SER A 180 -19.01 -12.61 14.19
CA SER A 180 -17.69 -13.23 14.28
C SER A 180 -17.06 -13.07 15.66
N ILE A 181 -17.20 -11.91 16.29
CA ILE A 181 -16.68 -11.63 17.63
C ILE A 181 -17.42 -12.46 18.68
N MET A 182 -18.75 -12.56 18.59
CA MET A 182 -19.56 -13.38 19.52
C MET A 182 -19.21 -14.88 19.47
N LYS A 183 -18.68 -15.38 18.35
CA LYS A 183 -18.23 -16.78 18.22
C LYS A 183 -16.89 -17.03 18.89
N ASP A 184 -16.11 -15.98 19.16
CA ASP A 184 -14.85 -16.09 19.89
C ASP A 184 -15.12 -16.14 21.39
N SER A 185 -14.89 -17.30 22.01
CA SER A 185 -15.08 -17.48 23.46
C SER A 185 -14.13 -16.64 24.32
N SER A 186 -13.11 -16.03 23.73
CA SER A 186 -12.23 -15.07 24.38
C SER A 186 -12.69 -13.60 24.24
N SER A 187 -13.80 -13.35 23.56
CA SER A 187 -14.36 -12.01 23.38
C SER A 187 -14.78 -11.38 24.72
N PRO A 188 -14.42 -10.11 25.01
CA PRO A 188 -14.77 -9.42 26.25
C PRO A 188 -16.18 -8.81 26.15
N THR A 189 -17.16 -9.58 25.68
CA THR A 189 -18.55 -9.14 25.48
C THR A 189 -19.51 -9.86 26.43
N ASN A 190 -18.96 -10.60 27.40
CA ASN A 190 -19.55 -11.32 28.53
C ASN A 190 -21.08 -11.44 28.55
N GLY A 191 -21.61 -12.31 27.68
CA GLY A 191 -23.02 -12.68 27.69
C GLY A 191 -23.99 -11.66 27.09
N LEU A 192 -23.49 -10.55 26.53
CA LEU A 192 -24.30 -9.68 25.69
C LEU A 192 -24.76 -10.42 24.44
N THR A 193 -25.98 -10.12 23.99
CA THR A 193 -26.45 -10.55 22.68
C THR A 193 -25.85 -9.67 21.59
N ALA A 194 -25.83 -10.16 20.35
CA ALA A 194 -25.43 -9.37 19.19
C ALA A 194 -26.27 -8.08 19.06
N GLU A 195 -27.56 -8.16 19.41
CA GLU A 195 -28.49 -7.03 19.42
C GLU A 195 -28.10 -5.97 20.45
N GLN A 196 -27.75 -6.37 21.68
CA GLN A 196 -27.30 -5.42 22.71
C GLN A 196 -25.98 -4.73 22.34
N VAL A 197 -25.04 -5.48 21.74
CA VAL A 197 -23.79 -4.90 21.21
C VAL A 197 -24.11 -3.88 20.12
N ARG A 198 -25.01 -4.23 19.20
CA ARG A 198 -25.45 -3.37 18.10
C ARG A 198 -26.12 -2.09 18.61
N GLU A 199 -27.06 -2.19 19.55
CA GLU A 199 -27.74 -1.05 20.16
C GLU A 199 -26.76 -0.08 20.82
N GLN A 200 -25.76 -0.59 21.55
CA GLN A 200 -24.75 0.26 22.18
C GLN A 200 -23.89 1.02 21.15
N LEU A 201 -23.51 0.37 20.04
CA LEU A 201 -22.75 1.02 18.97
C LEU A 201 -23.60 2.08 18.27
N ASP A 202 -24.85 1.77 17.95
CA ASP A 202 -25.76 2.71 17.28
C ASP A 202 -26.10 3.92 18.19
N ALA A 203 -26.14 3.74 19.51
CA ALA A 203 -26.34 4.82 20.48
C ALA A 203 -25.21 5.87 20.48
N THR A 204 -24.03 5.55 19.95
CA THR A 204 -22.93 6.53 19.80
C THR A 204 -23.18 7.54 18.66
N GLY A 205 -24.08 7.22 17.73
CA GLY A 205 -24.30 7.97 16.50
C GLY A 205 -23.19 7.80 15.45
N ALA A 206 -22.14 7.04 15.72
CA ALA A 206 -21.08 6.75 14.74
C ALA A 206 -21.59 5.84 13.62
N ARG A 207 -21.00 5.96 12.42
CA ARG A 207 -21.30 5.14 11.23
C ARG A 207 -20.02 4.71 10.51
N GLY A 208 -20.14 3.73 9.63
CA GLY A 208 -19.03 3.28 8.78
C GLY A 208 -17.76 2.93 9.58
N ALA A 209 -16.64 3.52 9.16
CA ALA A 209 -15.32 3.25 9.73
C ALA A 209 -15.23 3.54 11.23
N ASP A 210 -15.83 4.62 11.72
CA ASP A 210 -15.81 4.99 13.14
C ASP A 210 -16.59 3.99 14.00
N ARG A 211 -17.76 3.53 13.52
CA ARG A 211 -18.57 2.51 14.22
C ARG A 211 -17.85 1.16 14.28
N MET A 212 -17.19 0.78 13.19
CA MET A 212 -16.35 -0.43 13.15
C MET A 212 -15.14 -0.30 14.08
N LEU A 213 -14.48 0.86 14.09
CA LEU A 213 -13.36 1.14 14.98
C LEU A 213 -13.79 1.07 16.46
N ASP A 214 -14.97 1.61 16.81
CA ASP A 214 -15.48 1.52 18.18
C ASP A 214 -15.67 0.07 18.61
N LEU A 215 -16.30 -0.77 17.77
CA LEU A 215 -16.39 -2.21 18.02
C LEU A 215 -14.99 -2.84 18.21
N MET A 216 -14.02 -2.51 17.35
CA MET A 216 -12.66 -3.05 17.43
C MET A 216 -11.91 -2.62 18.70
N LEU A 217 -12.03 -1.36 19.11
CA LEU A 217 -11.41 -0.84 20.33
C LEU A 217 -12.01 -1.48 21.58
N ARG A 218 -13.35 -1.51 21.67
CA ARG A 218 -14.08 -2.06 22.83
C ARG A 218 -13.87 -3.56 23.01
N THR A 219 -13.63 -4.27 21.90
CA THR A 219 -13.30 -5.71 21.87
C THR A 219 -11.81 -5.99 21.75
N GLY A 220 -10.98 -4.95 21.82
CA GLY A 220 -9.54 -5.02 21.75
C GLY A 220 -8.91 -5.29 23.13
N PRO A 221 -7.58 -5.46 23.20
CA PRO A 221 -6.87 -5.81 24.43
C PRO A 221 -7.00 -4.81 25.57
N TYR A 222 -7.25 -3.54 25.24
CA TYR A 222 -7.43 -2.44 26.20
C TYR A 222 -8.88 -1.95 26.26
N GLY A 223 -9.79 -2.66 25.59
CA GLY A 223 -11.18 -2.25 25.44
C GLY A 223 -11.97 -2.25 26.75
N ASP A 224 -13.05 -1.48 26.76
CA ASP A 224 -14.00 -1.45 27.88
C ASP A 224 -14.89 -2.70 27.95
N GLY A 225 -14.86 -3.58 26.95
CA GLY A 225 -15.67 -4.79 26.90
C GLY A 225 -17.17 -4.50 27.01
N PHE A 226 -17.63 -3.43 26.36
CA PHE A 226 -19.03 -3.01 26.45
C PHE A 226 -19.50 -2.60 27.87
N GLY A 227 -18.56 -2.14 28.72
CA GLY A 227 -18.81 -1.67 30.08
C GLY A 227 -18.29 -2.60 31.19
N GLU A 228 -17.67 -3.73 30.83
CA GLU A 228 -17.03 -4.66 31.77
C GLU A 228 -15.80 -4.07 32.46
N ASN A 229 -15.02 -3.28 31.72
CA ASN A 229 -13.81 -2.65 32.22
C ASN A 229 -13.99 -1.13 32.25
N ALA A 230 -14.23 -0.58 33.44
CA ALA A 230 -14.42 0.84 33.65
C ALA A 230 -13.21 1.71 33.24
N ASN A 231 -12.02 1.12 33.13
CA ASN A 231 -10.79 1.78 32.68
C ASN A 231 -10.42 1.45 31.23
N GLY A 232 -11.28 0.72 30.52
CA GLY A 232 -11.04 0.34 29.14
C GLY A 232 -11.43 1.44 28.16
N ILE A 233 -10.99 1.29 26.92
CA ILE A 233 -11.17 2.29 25.87
C ILE A 233 -12.35 1.97 24.95
N SER A 234 -12.95 3.03 24.44
CA SER A 234 -13.91 3.08 23.33
C SER A 234 -13.51 4.23 22.41
N LEU A 235 -14.16 4.36 21.25
CA LEU A 235 -13.96 5.52 20.38
C LEU A 235 -14.23 6.83 21.12
N GLN A 236 -15.28 6.89 21.92
CA GLN A 236 -15.59 8.09 22.72
C GLN A 236 -14.49 8.40 23.74
N HIS A 237 -13.90 7.37 24.36
CA HIS A 237 -12.76 7.56 25.24
C HIS A 237 -11.55 8.10 24.47
N MET A 238 -11.28 7.60 23.26
CA MET A 238 -10.21 8.12 22.40
C MET A 238 -10.42 9.59 22.03
N LYS A 239 -11.65 10.01 21.72
CA LYS A 239 -11.99 11.42 21.44
C LYS A 239 -11.72 12.35 22.62
N GLN A 240 -11.88 11.86 23.85
CA GLN A 240 -11.55 12.60 25.07
C GLN A 240 -10.04 12.71 25.32
N HIS A 241 -9.21 11.95 24.59
CA HIS A 241 -7.75 11.92 24.69
C HIS A 241 -7.11 12.29 23.34
N PRO A 242 -7.20 13.56 22.91
CA PRO A 242 -6.77 13.99 21.56
C PRO A 242 -5.26 13.85 21.31
N HIS A 243 -4.46 13.67 22.36
CA HIS A 243 -3.02 13.38 22.25
C HIS A 243 -2.70 11.87 22.20
N GLY A 244 -3.73 11.03 22.17
CA GLY A 244 -3.65 9.58 22.25
C GLY A 244 -3.33 9.06 23.65
N ILE A 245 -3.23 7.74 23.73
CA ILE A 245 -3.01 6.99 24.96
C ILE A 245 -1.78 6.11 24.77
N ASP A 246 -0.86 6.16 25.75
CA ASP A 246 0.29 5.27 25.85
C ASP A 246 0.00 4.20 26.92
N PHE A 247 -0.21 2.96 26.48
CA PHE A 247 -0.48 1.80 27.33
C PHE A 247 0.79 1.17 27.91
N GLY A 248 1.95 1.76 27.65
CA GLY A 248 3.22 1.37 28.24
C GLY A 248 4.20 0.72 27.26
N PRO A 249 5.34 0.24 27.79
CA PRO A 249 6.34 -0.44 27.00
C PRO A 249 5.81 -1.75 26.41
N LEU A 250 6.48 -2.24 25.37
CA LEU A 250 6.22 -3.57 24.84
C LEU A 250 6.50 -4.65 25.91
N GLU A 251 5.81 -5.78 25.84
CA GLU A 251 6.01 -6.93 26.75
C GLU A 251 6.43 -8.20 25.98
N PRO A 252 6.98 -9.23 26.66
CA PRO A 252 7.23 -10.52 26.04
C PRO A 252 5.89 -11.22 25.72
N ARG A 253 5.63 -11.47 24.44
CA ARG A 253 4.37 -12.10 23.96
C ARG A 253 4.59 -13.43 23.23
N LEU A 254 5.70 -14.14 23.48
CA LEU A 254 5.84 -15.51 22.97
C LEU A 254 5.23 -16.49 23.98
N PRO A 255 4.44 -17.49 23.54
CA PRO A 255 4.21 -17.90 22.14
C PRO A 255 3.00 -17.24 21.46
N GLU A 256 2.32 -16.28 22.09
CA GLU A 256 1.10 -15.64 21.57
C GLU A 256 1.24 -15.02 20.17
N MET A 257 2.42 -14.51 19.83
CA MET A 257 2.72 -13.98 18.48
C MET A 257 2.92 -15.05 17.41
N LEU A 258 3.12 -16.32 17.78
CA LEU A 258 3.40 -17.38 16.83
C LEU A 258 2.12 -17.84 16.15
N ARG A 259 2.10 -17.68 14.82
CA ARG A 259 1.04 -18.13 13.91
C ARG A 259 1.51 -19.19 12.92
N THR A 260 2.64 -19.82 13.23
CA THR A 260 3.21 -20.96 12.50
C THR A 260 2.44 -22.25 12.79
N VAL A 261 2.51 -23.23 11.88
CA VAL A 261 1.85 -24.54 12.06
C VAL A 261 2.43 -25.27 13.26
N SER A 262 3.74 -25.15 13.47
CA SER A 262 4.45 -25.79 14.58
C SER A 262 4.24 -25.11 15.94
N GLY A 263 3.67 -23.89 15.97
CA GLY A 263 3.61 -23.05 17.17
C GLY A 263 4.98 -22.61 17.68
N LYS A 264 6.03 -22.72 16.85
CA LYS A 264 7.42 -22.39 17.14
C LYS A 264 7.98 -21.41 16.11
N VAL A 265 9.15 -20.84 16.40
CA VAL A 265 9.94 -20.13 15.39
C VAL A 265 10.54 -21.16 14.44
N GLU A 266 10.15 -21.10 13.17
CA GLU A 266 10.60 -22.03 12.12
C GLU A 266 11.89 -21.50 11.48
N LEU A 267 13.04 -22.01 11.94
CA LEU A 267 14.36 -21.50 11.54
C LEU A 267 14.74 -21.83 10.09
N ALA A 268 14.12 -22.85 9.50
CA ALA A 268 14.45 -23.31 8.16
C ALA A 268 13.16 -23.66 7.39
N PRO A 269 12.34 -22.65 7.01
CA PRO A 269 11.11 -22.88 6.27
C PRO A 269 11.39 -23.61 4.95
N PRO A 270 10.73 -24.75 4.65
CA PRO A 270 11.05 -25.56 3.47
C PRO A 270 11.02 -24.79 2.15
N ALA A 271 10.10 -23.84 1.99
CA ALA A 271 9.99 -23.03 0.78
C ALA A 271 11.22 -22.13 0.55
N LEU A 272 11.79 -21.56 1.62
CA LEU A 272 13.01 -20.74 1.52
C LEU A 272 14.23 -21.61 1.22
N LEU A 273 14.34 -22.78 1.88
CA LEU A 273 15.45 -23.71 1.63
C LEU A 273 15.47 -24.22 0.19
N ALA A 274 14.29 -24.51 -0.37
CA ALA A 274 14.16 -24.99 -1.74
C ALA A 274 14.60 -23.96 -2.79
N ASP A 275 14.55 -22.67 -2.46
CA ASP A 275 14.95 -21.56 -3.37
C ASP A 275 16.44 -21.21 -3.29
N LEU A 276 17.17 -21.71 -2.29
CA LEU A 276 18.61 -21.42 -2.11
C LEU A 276 19.47 -21.69 -3.36
N PRO A 277 19.30 -22.80 -4.11
CA PRO A 277 20.10 -23.04 -5.32
C PRO A 277 19.90 -21.96 -6.39
N ARG A 278 18.67 -21.45 -6.56
CA ARG A 278 18.38 -20.36 -7.50
C ARG A 278 19.06 -19.07 -7.04
N LEU A 279 18.96 -18.76 -5.75
CA LEU A 279 19.61 -17.59 -5.17
C LEU A 279 21.14 -17.64 -5.39
N GLU A 280 21.78 -18.78 -5.10
CA GLU A 280 23.22 -18.97 -5.30
C GLU A 280 23.62 -18.75 -6.77
N GLN A 281 22.85 -19.27 -7.72
CA GLN A 281 23.10 -19.05 -9.15
C GLN A 281 22.99 -17.56 -9.54
N SER A 282 21.97 -16.85 -9.04
CA SER A 282 21.76 -15.43 -9.36
C SER A 282 22.89 -14.51 -8.86
N MET A 283 23.62 -14.90 -7.82
CA MET A 283 24.74 -14.12 -7.28
C MET A 283 25.93 -14.05 -8.24
N HIS A 284 26.02 -14.96 -9.22
CA HIS A 284 27.12 -15.02 -10.19
C HIS A 284 26.83 -14.30 -11.51
N GLU A 285 25.64 -13.70 -11.66
CA GLU A 285 25.21 -13.02 -12.89
C GLU A 285 25.58 -11.52 -12.94
N VAL A 286 26.23 -11.00 -11.90
CA VAL A 286 26.60 -9.58 -11.81
C VAL A 286 27.81 -9.29 -12.71
N ASP A 287 27.59 -8.45 -13.72
CA ASP A 287 28.67 -7.87 -14.54
C ASP A 287 29.34 -6.71 -13.79
N ASP A 288 30.58 -6.92 -13.36
CA ASP A 288 31.37 -5.92 -12.63
C ASP A 288 31.61 -4.64 -13.44
N GLU A 289 31.46 -4.65 -14.76
CA GLU A 289 31.63 -3.46 -15.60
C GLU A 289 30.33 -2.66 -15.78
N GLN A 290 29.20 -3.17 -15.32
CA GLN A 290 27.90 -2.53 -15.45
C GLN A 290 27.60 -1.55 -14.31
N LEU A 291 26.88 -0.46 -14.63
CA LEU A 291 26.31 0.42 -13.61
C LEU A 291 25.00 -0.19 -13.10
N VAL A 292 24.75 -0.08 -11.79
CA VAL A 292 23.46 -0.47 -11.21
C VAL A 292 22.69 0.74 -10.70
N LEU A 293 21.40 0.79 -11.01
CA LEU A 293 20.49 1.84 -10.58
C LEU A 293 19.83 1.49 -9.25
N VAL A 294 19.89 2.43 -8.32
CA VAL A 294 19.17 2.35 -7.04
C VAL A 294 18.14 3.48 -6.90
N GLY A 295 16.96 3.13 -6.39
CA GLY A 295 15.92 4.10 -6.09
C GLY A 295 16.28 4.93 -4.85
N ARG A 296 15.92 6.22 -4.86
CA ARG A 296 15.97 7.06 -3.64
C ARG A 296 14.63 7.71 -3.32
N ARG A 297 14.42 8.05 -2.05
CA ARG A 297 13.27 8.81 -1.55
C ARG A 297 13.74 10.17 -1.05
N HIS A 298 12.86 11.17 -1.12
CA HIS A 298 13.13 12.50 -0.59
C HIS A 298 12.15 12.81 0.54
N LEU A 299 12.58 13.46 1.63
CA LEU A 299 11.75 13.82 2.80
C LEU A 299 10.50 14.69 2.50
N ARG A 300 10.38 15.18 1.27
CA ARG A 300 9.28 16.05 0.80
C ARG A 300 8.41 15.36 -0.25
N SER A 301 8.60 14.05 -0.41
CA SER A 301 7.90 13.23 -1.39
C SER A 301 7.34 12.02 -0.66
N ASN A 302 6.11 11.66 -1.02
CA ASN A 302 5.50 10.38 -0.66
C ASN A 302 5.04 9.73 -1.96
N ASN A 303 5.79 8.72 -2.40
CA ASN A 303 5.60 8.03 -3.68
C ASN A 303 5.35 9.03 -4.83
N SER A 304 4.30 8.82 -5.64
CA SER A 304 3.89 9.69 -6.74
C SER A 304 2.79 10.68 -6.37
N TRP A 305 2.47 10.83 -5.08
CA TRP A 305 1.23 11.50 -4.64
C TRP A 305 1.43 12.96 -4.23
N MET A 306 2.57 13.29 -3.63
CA MET A 306 2.79 14.62 -3.01
C MET A 306 3.42 15.67 -3.93
N HIS A 307 3.74 15.33 -5.18
CA HIS A 307 4.41 16.25 -6.10
C HIS A 307 3.53 17.40 -6.59
N ASN A 308 2.20 17.28 -6.44
CA ASN A 308 1.26 18.33 -6.82
C ASN A 308 1.07 19.43 -5.74
N ILE A 309 1.86 19.39 -4.66
CA ILE A 309 1.83 20.37 -3.56
C ILE A 309 3.05 21.30 -3.69
N GLU A 310 2.84 22.58 -4.05
CA GLU A 310 3.95 23.50 -4.41
C GLU A 310 4.99 23.66 -3.28
N VAL A 311 4.54 23.74 -2.01
CA VAL A 311 5.46 23.87 -0.88
C VAL A 311 6.40 22.66 -0.75
N LEU A 312 6.01 21.49 -1.25
CA LEU A 312 6.79 20.25 -1.24
C LEU A 312 7.70 20.10 -2.45
N VAL A 313 7.39 20.73 -3.59
CA VAL A 313 8.23 20.64 -4.80
C VAL A 313 9.06 21.88 -5.15
N LYS A 314 8.84 23.05 -4.52
CA LYS A 314 9.66 24.25 -4.75
C LYS A 314 11.16 24.06 -4.52
N GLY A 315 11.98 24.89 -5.17
CA GLY A 315 13.44 24.93 -5.01
C GLY A 315 14.20 24.24 -6.13
N LYS A 316 15.41 23.74 -5.82
CA LYS A 316 16.27 23.04 -6.79
C LYS A 316 15.56 21.79 -7.35
N PRO A 317 15.80 21.43 -8.63
CA PRO A 317 15.37 20.14 -9.17
C PRO A 317 15.81 18.99 -8.27
N ARG A 318 14.92 18.01 -8.06
CA ARG A 318 15.19 16.84 -7.21
C ARG A 318 15.27 15.55 -8.01
N CYS A 319 14.69 15.52 -9.20
CA CYS A 319 14.76 14.41 -10.13
C CYS A 319 16.02 14.54 -10.99
N THR A 320 17.12 14.04 -10.46
CA THR A 320 18.46 14.08 -11.05
C THR A 320 19.09 12.69 -11.01
N LEU A 321 19.99 12.40 -11.93
CA LEU A 321 20.82 11.20 -11.89
C LEU A 321 22.01 11.44 -10.98
N GLN A 322 21.98 10.88 -9.77
CA GLN A 322 23.15 10.91 -8.89
C GLN A 322 24.17 9.87 -9.38
N ILE A 323 25.41 10.31 -9.61
CA ILE A 323 26.50 9.48 -10.13
C ILE A 323 27.83 9.91 -9.48
N HIS A 324 28.71 8.93 -9.24
CA HIS A 324 30.06 9.24 -8.75
C HIS A 324 30.89 9.92 -9.87
N PRO A 325 31.67 10.98 -9.58
CA PRO A 325 32.44 11.69 -10.62
C PRO A 325 33.38 10.80 -11.44
N ASN A 326 33.95 9.75 -10.85
CA ASN A 326 34.79 8.78 -11.57
C ASN A 326 33.98 7.96 -12.60
N ASP A 327 32.74 7.59 -12.26
CA ASP A 327 31.86 6.89 -13.19
C ASP A 327 31.38 7.83 -14.29
N ALA A 328 31.04 9.08 -13.94
CA ALA A 328 30.66 10.10 -14.90
C ALA A 328 31.76 10.34 -15.95
N ALA A 329 33.02 10.43 -15.50
CA ALA A 329 34.17 10.51 -16.38
C ALA A 329 34.34 9.24 -17.24
N ARG A 330 34.10 8.04 -16.67
CA ARG A 330 34.17 6.77 -17.41
C ARG A 330 33.13 6.69 -18.53
N VAL A 331 31.90 7.15 -18.28
CA VAL A 331 30.79 7.07 -19.26
C VAL A 331 30.60 8.33 -20.09
N GLY A 332 31.44 9.36 -19.88
CA GLY A 332 31.49 10.57 -20.70
C GLY A 332 30.33 11.54 -20.49
N VAL A 333 29.75 11.61 -19.29
CA VAL A 333 28.68 12.56 -18.94
C VAL A 333 29.20 13.66 -18.01
N LYS A 334 28.54 14.83 -17.99
CA LYS A 334 28.96 16.00 -17.19
C LYS A 334 27.87 16.50 -16.26
N GLU A 335 28.30 17.08 -15.15
CA GLU A 335 27.42 17.76 -14.18
C GLU A 335 26.46 18.75 -14.86
N GLY A 336 25.17 18.66 -14.54
CA GLY A 336 24.15 19.57 -15.03
C GLY A 336 23.71 19.34 -16.48
N GLU A 337 24.37 18.46 -17.24
CA GLU A 337 23.92 18.03 -18.56
C GLU A 337 22.91 16.89 -18.46
N GLN A 338 22.16 16.67 -19.53
CA GLN A 338 21.24 15.52 -19.63
C GLN A 338 22.02 14.26 -20.01
N ALA A 339 21.73 13.16 -19.32
CA ALA A 339 22.23 11.83 -19.67
C ALA A 339 21.08 10.86 -19.88
N ARG A 340 21.25 9.94 -20.84
CA ARG A 340 20.34 8.83 -21.06
C ARG A 340 20.73 7.67 -20.16
N ILE A 341 19.76 7.17 -19.41
CA ILE A 341 19.86 5.95 -18.60
C ILE A 341 19.03 4.89 -19.30
N THR A 342 19.62 3.76 -19.64
CA THR A 342 18.95 2.67 -20.38
C THR A 342 19.06 1.36 -19.60
N SER A 343 17.95 0.66 -19.42
CA SER A 343 17.90 -0.73 -18.98
C SER A 343 17.45 -1.62 -20.13
N ARG A 344 17.29 -2.93 -19.88
CA ARG A 344 16.81 -3.86 -20.92
C ARG A 344 15.35 -3.61 -21.36
N VAL A 345 14.56 -2.85 -20.62
CA VAL A 345 13.13 -2.60 -20.91
C VAL A 345 12.79 -1.17 -21.31
N GLY A 346 13.69 -0.21 -21.12
CA GLY A 346 13.39 1.18 -21.42
C GLY A 346 14.54 2.12 -21.18
N HIS A 347 14.28 3.41 -21.41
CA HIS A 347 15.23 4.48 -21.12
C HIS A 347 14.52 5.72 -20.59
N VAL A 348 15.26 6.54 -19.86
CA VAL A 348 14.85 7.87 -19.41
C VAL A 348 16.03 8.84 -19.52
N ASP A 349 15.74 10.12 -19.66
CA ASP A 349 16.75 11.17 -19.79
C ASP A 349 16.68 12.10 -18.57
N ALA A 350 17.75 12.14 -17.77
CA ALA A 350 17.80 12.91 -16.53
C ALA A 350 19.06 13.77 -16.40
N VAL A 351 18.93 14.89 -15.68
CA VAL A 351 20.04 15.81 -15.41
C VAL A 351 21.03 15.16 -14.45
N VAL A 352 22.30 15.16 -14.80
CA VAL A 352 23.40 14.59 -14.02
C VAL A 352 23.69 15.44 -12.78
N GLU A 353 23.84 14.77 -11.64
CA GLU A 353 24.26 15.32 -10.36
C GLU A 353 25.40 14.48 -9.78
N TYR A 354 26.54 15.11 -9.55
CA TYR A 354 27.74 14.50 -9.00
C TYR A 354 27.62 14.41 -7.50
N THR A 355 27.97 13.24 -6.97
CA THR A 355 28.11 13.07 -5.53
C THR A 355 29.15 12.00 -5.21
N PHE A 356 29.93 12.24 -4.15
CA PHE A 356 30.85 11.24 -3.60
C PHE A 356 30.17 10.34 -2.56
N ASP A 357 28.92 10.63 -2.19
CA ASP A 357 28.15 9.84 -1.22
C ASP A 357 27.59 8.55 -1.86
N ILE A 358 27.59 8.47 -3.19
CA ILE A 358 27.22 7.26 -3.92
C ILE A 358 28.46 6.42 -4.23
N ARG A 359 28.34 5.10 -4.07
CA ARG A 359 29.41 4.15 -4.39
C ARG A 359 29.70 4.20 -5.90
N GLU A 360 30.97 4.09 -6.27
CA GLU A 360 31.33 3.82 -7.67
C GLU A 360 30.57 2.60 -8.22
N ARG A 361 30.22 2.67 -9.49
CA ARG A 361 29.37 1.73 -10.23
C ARG A 361 27.90 1.71 -9.81
N VAL A 362 27.48 2.60 -8.91
CA VAL A 362 26.07 2.78 -8.53
C VAL A 362 25.60 4.16 -8.99
N VAL A 363 24.42 4.20 -9.61
CA VAL A 363 23.72 5.43 -9.95
C VAL A 363 22.36 5.47 -9.26
N SER A 364 21.81 6.66 -9.05
CA SER A 364 20.50 6.78 -8.40
C SER A 364 19.55 7.72 -9.12
N LEU A 365 18.28 7.32 -9.19
CA LEU A 365 17.14 8.15 -9.55
C LEU A 365 16.09 8.12 -8.42
N PRO A 366 15.36 9.23 -8.19
CA PRO A 366 14.30 9.23 -7.20
C PRO A 366 13.03 8.58 -7.76
N HIS A 367 12.30 7.90 -6.88
CA HIS A 367 11.00 7.31 -7.22
C HIS A 367 9.90 8.38 -7.30
N GLY A 368 8.90 8.13 -8.14
CA GLY A 368 7.57 8.76 -8.07
C GLY A 368 7.43 10.02 -8.92
N TRP A 369 8.41 10.27 -9.79
CA TRP A 369 8.41 11.37 -10.76
C TRP A 369 7.90 10.86 -12.13
N GLY A 370 7.83 11.74 -13.12
CA GLY A 370 7.28 11.49 -14.46
C GLY A 370 5.85 12.02 -14.65
N HIS A 371 5.53 13.17 -14.05
CA HIS A 371 4.17 13.71 -14.02
C HIS A 371 3.78 14.61 -15.21
N ASP A 372 4.13 14.23 -16.44
CA ASP A 372 3.95 15.04 -17.65
C ASP A 372 2.97 14.44 -18.67
N MET A 373 2.25 13.38 -18.31
CA MET A 373 1.29 12.75 -19.22
C MET A 373 0.08 13.66 -19.52
N SER A 374 -0.29 13.70 -20.80
CA SER A 374 -1.48 14.43 -21.27
C SER A 374 -2.78 13.88 -20.66
N GLY A 375 -3.73 14.76 -20.35
CA GLY A 375 -5.02 14.37 -19.76
C GLY A 375 -5.01 14.17 -18.24
N THR A 376 -3.88 14.46 -17.58
CA THR A 376 -3.82 14.59 -16.12
C THR A 376 -4.16 16.03 -15.68
N GLN A 377 -4.54 16.23 -14.42
CA GLN A 377 -4.72 17.57 -13.81
C GLN A 377 -3.78 17.81 -12.62
N MET A 378 -2.54 17.30 -12.72
CA MET A 378 -1.49 17.52 -11.73
C MET A 378 -0.60 18.72 -12.08
N ASN A 379 -1.21 19.90 -12.17
CA ASN A 379 -0.61 21.11 -12.74
C ASN A 379 0.71 21.54 -12.08
N VAL A 380 0.86 21.33 -10.77
CA VAL A 380 2.10 21.67 -10.06
C VAL A 380 3.17 20.62 -10.32
N ALA A 381 2.80 19.35 -10.31
CA ALA A 381 3.71 18.24 -10.58
C ALA A 381 4.26 18.31 -12.02
N ALA A 382 3.40 18.60 -13.00
CA ALA A 382 3.75 18.72 -14.42
C ALA A 382 4.80 19.80 -14.72
N GLN A 383 4.84 20.90 -13.96
CA GLN A 383 5.86 21.93 -14.14
C GLN A 383 7.27 21.46 -13.80
N ARG A 384 7.39 20.38 -13.02
CA ARG A 384 8.65 19.79 -12.56
C ARG A 384 8.56 18.27 -12.63
N ALA A 385 8.08 17.74 -13.75
CA ALA A 385 7.70 16.34 -13.86
C ALA A 385 8.84 15.37 -13.50
N GLY A 386 10.08 15.68 -13.87
CA GLY A 386 11.20 14.75 -13.70
C GLY A 386 11.05 13.54 -14.63
N VAL A 387 11.60 12.40 -14.24
CA VAL A 387 11.49 11.14 -15.00
C VAL A 387 10.96 10.01 -14.15
N ASN A 388 10.19 9.11 -14.75
CA ASN A 388 9.73 7.90 -14.08
C ASN A 388 10.80 6.81 -14.11
N SER A 389 11.45 6.54 -12.97
CA SER A 389 12.44 5.46 -12.86
C SER A 389 11.86 4.07 -13.16
N ASN A 390 10.56 3.86 -13.02
CA ASN A 390 9.92 2.57 -13.26
C ASN A 390 9.81 2.19 -14.75
N VAL A 391 10.12 3.11 -15.67
CA VAL A 391 10.41 2.79 -17.08
C VAL A 391 11.60 1.85 -17.21
N LEU A 392 12.56 1.94 -16.28
CA LEU A 392 13.78 1.14 -16.30
C LEU A 392 13.61 -0.20 -15.57
N THR A 393 12.57 -0.35 -14.74
CA THR A 393 12.38 -1.51 -13.89
C THR A 393 11.74 -2.66 -14.66
N ASP A 394 12.34 -3.83 -14.58
CA ASP A 394 11.90 -4.98 -15.33
C ASP A 394 10.80 -5.78 -14.64
N HIS A 395 9.71 -6.01 -15.35
CA HIS A 395 8.56 -6.79 -14.87
C HIS A 395 8.78 -8.31 -14.84
N ASN A 396 9.92 -8.82 -15.34
CA ASN A 396 10.33 -10.22 -15.19
C ASN A 396 11.18 -10.46 -13.94
N GLU A 397 11.78 -9.41 -13.36
CA GLU A 397 12.61 -9.55 -12.16
C GLU A 397 11.72 -9.48 -10.91
N MET A 398 11.50 -10.62 -10.27
CA MET A 398 10.68 -10.75 -9.07
C MET A 398 11.28 -11.77 -8.11
N ASP A 399 11.05 -11.56 -6.81
CA ASP A 399 11.23 -12.60 -5.81
C ASP A 399 10.15 -13.69 -6.01
N PRO A 400 10.52 -14.94 -6.33
CA PRO A 400 9.56 -15.97 -6.73
C PRO A 400 8.63 -16.44 -5.60
N LEU A 401 8.99 -16.18 -4.34
CA LEU A 401 8.21 -16.60 -3.19
C LEU A 401 7.18 -15.57 -2.78
N SER A 402 7.56 -14.29 -2.70
CA SER A 402 6.67 -13.19 -2.33
C SER A 402 5.96 -12.54 -3.50
N GLY A 403 6.49 -12.69 -4.72
CA GLY A 403 6.00 -11.96 -5.88
C GLY A 403 6.45 -10.49 -5.93
N ASN A 404 7.29 -10.04 -5.01
CA ASN A 404 7.78 -8.68 -4.98
C ASN A 404 8.68 -8.38 -6.19
N SER A 405 8.39 -7.28 -6.88
CA SER A 405 9.22 -6.77 -7.98
C SER A 405 10.60 -6.33 -7.49
N VAL A 406 11.65 -6.64 -8.26
CA VAL A 406 12.99 -6.12 -8.02
C VAL A 406 13.07 -4.70 -8.58
N MET A 407 12.95 -3.71 -7.70
CA MET A 407 12.96 -2.27 -8.05
C MET A 407 14.26 -1.56 -7.67
N ASN A 408 15.32 -2.32 -7.38
CA ASN A 408 16.59 -1.80 -6.91
C ASN A 408 17.74 -2.69 -7.42
N GLY A 409 18.93 -2.12 -7.58
CA GLY A 409 20.06 -2.84 -8.20
C GLY A 409 19.82 -3.15 -9.67
N ILE A 410 19.08 -2.28 -10.38
CA ILE A 410 18.68 -2.52 -11.77
C ILE A 410 19.89 -2.29 -12.69
N PRO A 411 20.32 -3.28 -13.48
CA PRO A 411 21.44 -3.08 -14.38
C PRO A 411 21.11 -2.05 -15.47
N VAL A 412 21.97 -1.04 -15.65
CA VAL A 412 21.78 0.07 -16.59
C VAL A 412 23.08 0.46 -17.31
N THR A 413 22.92 1.13 -18.45
CA THR A 413 23.97 1.93 -19.08
C THR A 413 23.62 3.40 -18.99
N VAL A 414 24.65 4.25 -18.94
CA VAL A 414 24.52 5.71 -18.92
C VAL A 414 25.34 6.28 -20.07
N SER A 415 24.78 7.22 -20.83
CA SER A 415 25.47 7.89 -21.93
C SER A 415 25.05 9.35 -22.05
N ALA A 416 25.91 10.20 -22.62
CA ALA A 416 25.53 11.55 -23.00
C ALA A 416 24.43 11.53 -24.09
N LEU A 417 23.56 12.55 -24.09
CA LEU A 417 22.67 12.79 -25.23
C LEU A 417 23.47 13.43 -26.37
N VAL A 418 23.33 12.88 -27.58
CA VAL A 418 23.98 13.37 -28.80
C VAL A 418 23.24 14.58 -29.36
#